data_AF-A0A938J1C2-F1
#
_entry.id   AF-A0A938J1C2-F1
#
_cell.length_a   1.000
_cell.length_b   1.000
_cell.length_c   1.000
_cell.angle_alpha   90.00
_cell.angle_beta   90.00
_cell.angle_gamma   90.00
#
_symmetry.space_group_name_H-M   'P 1'
#
loop_
_entity.id
_entity.type
_entity.pdbx_description
1 polymer ?
#
loop_
_entity_poly.entity_id
_entity_poly.type
_entity_poly.pdbx_seq_one_letter_code
_entity_poly.pdbx_strand_id
1 'polypeptide(L)'
;MTPSTGRRALLDGAQTIALVVAITAGLAATFDPQPTRILVAGFVAVGCLGWRHPPIRVGLAVVAVLLVVADALGNRPVDGRWIRVALVALIVAAVCAARADLLGLRPLGDDDRTARVVARPGAVVLPAILLALLALTGFALGPDVKLGDETTSGGSQIDPGSSRVEPPQGSEGNGELAPYLGFQQTLDTASRGELGDAVVLRVEADAPDFWRGQSFDVWDGREWSRSESAPVVTVGAVRYRPTGVETGSDVPLEPFEQRFRVEAPAIGEVFAAYRPLVVGLPPRTYTYGPDGSVELLRPLGRGSEYTVTSLRAQVTPDILRDHDPRTSGGPEPRTRMQGPVSERVARLARRVTADAPTTYDAVRAIERWMAARTEYTTDIPPLPRDADAVEQHLFVDRKGFCVQIATSTAAMLDSLGVPVRLGVGFVPGEPSLLGRTFTVRERDAHAWVEVWFPGVGWQAFDPTADVPLAGEYDGSWTARLLRALRRLLVPIVVVGVLVLGAIGWWLVRRRRRRVAPAWSTDMLRRIEREGRDRGRPRARAETPTSYLLALAAGPVP
;
A
#
# COMPACT_ATOMS: atom_id res chain seq x y z
N MET A 1 -62.45 3.24 34.96
CA MET A 1 -61.20 3.64 34.28
C MET A 1 -60.15 2.58 34.56
N THR A 2 -59.92 1.68 33.61
CA THR A 2 -59.10 0.47 33.80
C THR A 2 -57.64 0.72 33.41
N PRO A 3 -56.67 0.36 34.27
CA PRO A 3 -55.24 0.42 33.97
C PRO A 3 -54.83 -0.88 33.25
N SER A 4 -54.99 -0.97 31.93
CA SER A 4 -54.61 -2.19 31.19
C SER A 4 -53.78 -1.97 29.93
N THR A 5 -53.62 -0.73 29.45
CA THR A 5 -52.87 -0.42 28.22
C THR A 5 -51.37 -0.22 28.44
N GLY A 6 -50.95 0.35 29.58
CA GLY A 6 -49.53 0.58 29.87
C GLY A 6 -48.73 -0.70 30.19
N ARG A 7 -49.38 -1.69 30.81
CA ARG A 7 -48.72 -2.96 31.19
C ARG A 7 -48.51 -3.89 29.98
N ARG A 8 -49.40 -3.85 28.97
CA ARG A 8 -49.26 -4.65 27.73
C ARG A 8 -48.10 -4.16 26.85
N ALA A 9 -47.93 -2.86 26.68
CA ALA A 9 -46.82 -2.32 25.88
C ALA A 9 -45.42 -2.57 26.49
N LEU A 10 -45.32 -2.55 27.83
CA LEU A 10 -44.08 -2.89 28.54
C LEU A 10 -43.76 -4.39 28.48
N LEU A 11 -44.79 -5.25 28.49
CA LEU A 11 -44.64 -6.70 28.33
C LEU A 11 -44.24 -7.08 26.90
N ASP A 12 -44.82 -6.44 25.88
CA ASP A 12 -44.47 -6.67 24.47
C ASP A 12 -43.02 -6.22 24.17
N GLY A 13 -42.59 -5.08 24.72
CA GLY A 13 -41.21 -4.59 24.58
C GLY A 13 -40.18 -5.50 25.25
N ALA A 14 -40.48 -5.99 26.46
CA ALA A 14 -39.61 -6.91 27.19
C ALA A 14 -39.53 -8.30 26.52
N GLN A 15 -40.64 -8.81 26.00
CA GLN A 15 -40.68 -10.07 25.25
C GLN A 15 -39.93 -9.99 23.92
N THR A 16 -39.99 -8.85 23.23
CA THR A 16 -39.24 -8.63 21.99
C THR A 16 -37.73 -8.59 22.25
N ILE A 17 -37.30 -7.94 23.32
CA ILE A 17 -35.87 -7.89 23.73
C ILE A 17 -35.38 -9.28 24.14
N ALA A 18 -36.17 -10.03 24.92
CA ALA A 18 -35.82 -11.39 25.33
C ALA A 18 -35.71 -12.35 24.13
N LEU A 19 -36.61 -12.23 23.15
CA LEU A 19 -36.59 -13.03 21.92
C LEU A 19 -35.33 -12.72 21.08
N VAL A 20 -34.95 -11.45 20.97
CA VAL A 20 -33.75 -11.03 20.23
C VAL A 20 -32.48 -11.50 20.93
N VAL A 21 -32.40 -11.39 22.26
CA VAL A 21 -31.24 -11.89 23.04
C VAL A 21 -31.12 -13.42 22.91
N ALA A 22 -32.23 -14.15 22.93
CA ALA A 22 -32.24 -15.60 22.74
C ALA A 22 -31.82 -16.03 21.32
N ILE A 23 -32.27 -15.32 20.28
CA ILE A 23 -31.86 -15.59 18.88
C ILE A 23 -30.38 -15.27 18.67
N THR A 24 -29.89 -14.18 19.26
CA THR A 24 -28.48 -13.76 19.14
C THR A 24 -27.55 -14.71 19.90
N ALA A 25 -27.96 -15.17 21.08
CA ALA A 25 -27.23 -16.17 21.86
C ALA A 25 -27.25 -17.56 21.19
N GLY A 26 -28.38 -17.95 20.58
CA GLY A 26 -28.51 -19.21 19.85
C GLY A 26 -27.67 -19.26 18.58
N LEU A 27 -27.62 -18.16 17.81
CA LEU A 27 -26.76 -18.03 16.62
C LEU A 27 -25.27 -17.96 16.96
N ALA A 28 -24.91 -17.40 18.12
CA ALA A 28 -23.53 -17.37 18.60
C ALA A 28 -23.03 -18.73 19.09
N ALA A 29 -23.92 -19.62 19.52
CA ALA A 29 -23.57 -20.95 20.03
C ALA A 29 -23.47 -22.03 18.93
N THR A 30 -23.92 -21.76 17.70
CA THR A 30 -23.99 -22.75 16.61
C THR A 30 -22.90 -22.62 15.54
N PHE A 31 -22.05 -21.58 15.58
CA PHE A 31 -21.06 -21.33 14.51
C PHE A 31 -19.67 -20.94 15.05
N ASP A 32 -18.64 -21.58 14.48
CA ASP A 32 -17.20 -21.37 14.71
C ASP A 32 -16.76 -19.90 14.48
N PRO A 33 -15.75 -19.35 15.20
CA PRO A 33 -15.59 -17.92 15.42
C PRO A 33 -14.82 -17.24 14.28
N GLN A 34 -15.52 -16.88 13.22
CA GLN A 34 -15.04 -15.90 12.24
C GLN A 34 -15.58 -14.50 12.60
N PRO A 35 -14.72 -13.51 12.93
CA PRO A 35 -15.13 -12.19 13.45
C PRO A 35 -15.97 -11.38 12.46
N THR A 36 -15.84 -11.65 11.16
CA THR A 36 -16.61 -11.02 10.09
C THR A 36 -18.11 -11.38 10.12
N ARG A 37 -18.49 -12.54 10.65
CA ARG A 37 -19.90 -12.99 10.66
C ARG A 37 -20.71 -12.47 11.85
N ILE A 38 -20.05 -12.26 13.00
CA ILE A 38 -20.65 -11.59 14.17
C ILE A 38 -20.98 -10.13 13.85
N LEU A 39 -20.13 -9.47 13.04
CA LEU A 39 -20.34 -8.10 12.56
C LEU A 39 -21.57 -7.97 11.65
N VAL A 40 -21.78 -8.94 10.76
CA VAL A 40 -22.96 -8.97 9.87
C VAL A 40 -24.24 -9.24 10.67
N ALA A 41 -24.21 -10.16 11.64
CA ALA A 41 -25.36 -10.44 12.51
C ALA A 41 -25.77 -9.23 13.36
N GLY A 42 -24.79 -8.49 13.91
CA GLY A 42 -25.03 -7.23 14.63
C GLY A 42 -25.60 -6.12 13.72
N PHE A 43 -25.10 -6.01 12.49
CA PHE A 43 -25.58 -5.03 11.51
C PHE A 43 -27.03 -5.30 11.08
N VAL A 44 -27.39 -6.56 10.85
CA VAL A 44 -28.76 -6.96 10.51
C VAL A 44 -29.72 -6.73 11.69
N ALA A 45 -29.31 -7.04 12.91
CA ALA A 45 -30.12 -6.79 14.11
C ALA A 45 -30.42 -5.29 14.32
N VAL A 46 -29.43 -4.42 14.12
CA VAL A 46 -29.59 -2.95 14.23
C VAL A 46 -30.38 -2.37 13.05
N GLY A 47 -30.19 -2.91 11.84
CA GLY A 47 -30.98 -2.54 10.66
C GLY A 47 -32.47 -2.86 10.82
N CYS A 48 -32.79 -4.01 11.41
CA CYS A 48 -34.18 -4.42 11.67
C CYS A 48 -34.86 -3.61 12.78
N LEU A 49 -34.13 -3.19 13.83
CA LEU A 49 -34.70 -2.37 14.92
C LEU A 49 -34.85 -0.86 14.56
N GLY A 50 -34.08 -0.35 13.59
CA GLY A 50 -33.88 1.09 13.40
C GLY A 50 -34.41 1.72 12.11
N TRP A 51 -34.96 0.94 11.17
CA TRP A 51 -35.21 1.40 9.79
C TRP A 51 -36.12 2.64 9.67
N ARG A 52 -36.95 2.94 10.67
CA ARG A 52 -37.87 4.09 10.66
C ARG A 52 -37.28 5.41 11.22
N HIS A 53 -36.05 5.42 11.74
CA HIS A 53 -35.48 6.60 12.42
C HIS A 53 -34.24 7.19 11.71
N PRO A 54 -34.26 8.48 11.28
CA PRO A 54 -33.16 9.14 10.57
C PRO A 54 -31.77 9.06 11.23
N PRO A 55 -31.60 9.25 12.56
CA PRO A 55 -30.27 9.23 13.18
C PRO A 55 -29.62 7.85 13.18
N ILE A 56 -30.41 6.77 13.20
CA ILE A 56 -29.90 5.39 13.13
C ILE A 56 -29.40 5.06 11.71
N ARG A 57 -30.04 5.61 10.67
CA ARG A 57 -29.59 5.50 9.27
C ARG A 57 -28.24 6.18 9.06
N VAL A 58 -28.05 7.37 9.63
CA VAL A 58 -26.76 8.09 9.56
C VAL A 58 -25.67 7.32 10.31
N GLY A 59 -25.98 6.76 11.48
CA GLY A 59 -25.05 5.89 12.23
C GLY A 59 -24.65 4.63 11.45
N LEU A 60 -25.61 3.93 10.83
CA LEU A 60 -25.37 2.76 9.99
C LEU A 60 -24.54 3.09 8.75
N ALA A 61 -24.79 4.24 8.11
CA ALA A 61 -24.01 4.69 6.95
C ALA A 61 -22.56 5.01 7.34
N VAL A 62 -22.33 5.66 8.49
CA VAL A 62 -20.99 5.93 9.01
C VAL A 62 -20.24 4.64 9.36
N VAL A 63 -20.91 3.67 9.98
CA VAL A 63 -20.33 2.36 10.29
C VAL A 63 -19.99 1.57 9.01
N ALA A 64 -20.86 1.59 8.01
CA ALA A 64 -20.60 0.96 6.71
C ALA A 64 -19.38 1.58 6.01
N VAL A 65 -19.27 2.92 6.03
CA VAL A 65 -18.09 3.63 5.50
C VAL A 65 -16.82 3.28 6.29
N LEU A 66 -16.89 3.20 7.62
CA LEU A 66 -15.73 2.84 8.45
C LEU A 66 -15.28 1.39 8.25
N LEU A 67 -16.20 0.45 8.04
CA LEU A 67 -15.86 -0.95 7.72
C LEU A 67 -15.19 -1.06 6.34
N VAL A 68 -15.70 -0.34 5.34
CA VAL A 68 -15.08 -0.26 4.01
C VAL A 68 -13.70 0.39 4.07
N VAL A 69 -13.53 1.45 4.88
CA VAL A 69 -12.22 2.10 5.08
C VAL A 69 -11.25 1.19 5.84
N ALA A 70 -11.70 0.44 6.85
CA ALA A 70 -10.87 -0.49 7.60
C ALA A 70 -10.40 -1.68 6.74
N ASP A 71 -11.28 -2.20 5.86
CA ASP A 71 -10.95 -3.23 4.88
C ASP A 71 -9.98 -2.70 3.80
N ALA A 72 -10.22 -1.47 3.31
CA ALA A 72 -9.37 -0.80 2.32
C ALA A 72 -7.96 -0.42 2.85
N LEU A 73 -7.77 -0.38 4.18
CA LEU A 73 -6.48 -0.08 4.80
C LEU A 73 -5.57 -1.29 4.99
N GLY A 74 -5.99 -2.50 4.58
CA GLY A 74 -5.12 -3.64 4.28
C GLY A 74 -4.16 -4.10 5.39
N ASN A 75 -4.52 -5.20 6.07
CA ASN A 75 -3.64 -6.22 6.68
C ASN A 75 -2.32 -5.81 7.37
N ARG A 76 -2.25 -4.64 8.01
CA ARG A 76 -1.37 -4.49 9.19
C ARG A 76 -1.99 -5.28 10.34
N PRO A 77 -1.23 -5.84 11.30
CA PRO A 77 -1.80 -6.43 12.51
C PRO A 77 -2.48 -5.31 13.31
N VAL A 78 -3.70 -4.98 12.93
CA VAL A 78 -4.55 -4.07 13.68
C VAL A 78 -4.93 -4.84 14.91
N ASP A 79 -4.38 -4.45 16.07
CA ASP A 79 -4.92 -4.85 17.35
C ASP A 79 -6.41 -4.50 17.34
N GLY A 80 -7.27 -5.50 17.08
CA GLY A 80 -8.72 -5.35 16.93
C GLY A 80 -9.43 -4.82 18.19
N ARG A 81 -8.66 -4.43 19.21
CA ARG A 81 -9.08 -3.72 20.43
C ARG A 81 -9.62 -2.33 20.10
N TRP A 82 -9.01 -1.58 19.18
CA TRP A 82 -9.45 -0.20 18.88
C TRP A 82 -10.73 -0.14 18.05
N ILE A 83 -10.91 -1.07 17.11
CA ILE A 83 -12.18 -1.26 16.39
C ILE A 83 -13.29 -1.64 17.37
N ARG A 84 -13.01 -2.53 18.31
CA ARG A 84 -13.95 -2.92 19.39
C ARG A 84 -14.32 -1.73 20.28
N VAL A 85 -13.36 -0.88 20.66
CA VAL A 85 -13.61 0.33 21.46
C VAL A 85 -14.49 1.34 20.71
N ALA A 86 -14.21 1.59 19.44
CA ALA A 86 -15.00 2.50 18.60
C ALA A 86 -16.45 1.98 18.42
N LEU A 87 -16.61 0.68 18.19
CA LEU A 87 -17.92 0.04 18.04
C LEU A 87 -18.74 0.12 19.34
N VAL A 88 -18.11 -0.16 20.48
CA VAL A 88 -18.76 -0.08 21.80
C VAL A 88 -19.19 1.35 22.11
N ALA A 89 -18.34 2.35 21.87
CA ALA A 89 -18.69 3.75 22.07
C ALA A 89 -19.90 4.17 21.22
N LEU A 90 -20.00 3.66 19.99
CA LEU A 90 -21.07 3.98 19.05
C LEU A 90 -22.39 3.27 19.41
N ILE A 91 -22.32 2.02 19.88
CA ILE A 91 -23.47 1.29 20.42
C ILE A 91 -24.00 1.98 21.68
N VAL A 92 -23.12 2.40 22.59
CA VAL A 92 -23.51 3.15 23.80
C VAL A 92 -24.19 4.47 23.42
N ALA A 93 -23.65 5.21 22.44
CA ALA A 93 -24.26 6.44 21.96
C ALA A 93 -25.65 6.21 21.34
N ALA A 94 -25.81 5.14 20.55
CA ALA A 94 -27.10 4.77 19.94
C ALA A 94 -28.14 4.36 21.00
N VAL A 95 -27.73 3.57 22.01
CA VAL A 95 -28.60 3.16 23.12
C VAL A 95 -29.00 4.37 23.98
N CYS A 96 -28.08 5.30 24.26
CA CYS A 96 -28.39 6.53 24.98
C CYS A 96 -29.39 7.41 24.20
N ALA A 97 -29.25 7.51 22.87
CA ALA A 97 -30.19 8.25 22.04
C ALA A 97 -31.58 7.59 22.01
N ALA A 98 -31.65 6.26 21.87
CA ALA A 98 -32.91 5.52 21.87
C ALA A 98 -33.62 5.55 23.22
N ARG A 99 -32.88 5.50 24.34
CA ARG A 99 -33.45 5.56 25.70
C ARG A 99 -34.00 6.95 26.05
N ALA A 100 -33.42 8.02 25.50
CA ALA A 100 -33.93 9.38 25.66
C ALA A 100 -35.31 9.57 25.01
N ASP A 101 -35.58 8.89 23.88
CA ASP A 101 -36.88 8.89 23.20
C ASP A 101 -37.91 7.98 23.88
N LEU A 102 -37.49 6.78 24.36
CA LEU A 102 -38.37 5.82 25.06
C LEU A 102 -38.88 6.32 26.41
N LEU A 103 -38.15 7.19 27.09
CA LEU A 103 -38.59 7.84 28.33
C LEU A 103 -39.60 8.97 28.10
N GLY A 104 -40.02 9.22 26.85
CA GLY A 104 -41.12 10.14 26.56
C GLY A 104 -40.86 11.56 27.04
N LEU A 105 -39.61 12.02 27.04
CA LEU A 105 -39.23 13.41 27.34
C LEU A 105 -39.64 14.35 26.19
N ARG A 106 -40.92 14.33 25.83
CA ARG A 106 -41.55 15.42 25.09
C ARG A 106 -41.84 16.54 26.08
N PRO A 107 -41.54 17.81 25.74
CA PRO A 107 -41.94 18.92 26.58
C PRO A 107 -43.47 18.98 26.58
N LEU A 108 -44.07 18.62 27.72
CA LEU A 108 -45.47 18.91 28.00
C LEU A 108 -45.57 20.39 28.36
N GLY A 109 -46.35 21.13 27.56
CA GLY A 109 -47.03 22.37 27.95
C GLY A 109 -46.17 23.63 28.05
N ASP A 110 -46.58 24.66 27.31
CA ASP A 110 -46.38 26.05 27.68
C ASP A 110 -47.01 26.27 29.08
N ASP A 111 -46.22 26.17 30.15
CA ASP A 111 -46.20 27.17 31.21
C ASP A 111 -45.15 26.88 32.30
N ASP A 112 -44.51 27.98 32.70
CA ASP A 112 -43.68 28.27 33.87
C ASP A 112 -42.79 27.19 34.57
N ARG A 113 -41.49 27.55 34.64
CA ARG A 113 -40.60 27.44 35.81
C ARG A 113 -40.43 26.07 36.48
N THR A 114 -39.79 25.11 35.82
CA THR A 114 -38.79 24.20 36.46
C THR A 114 -38.08 23.22 35.50
N ALA A 115 -38.47 23.13 34.22
CA ALA A 115 -37.89 22.15 33.29
C ALA A 115 -36.55 22.59 32.62
N ARG A 116 -35.49 22.84 33.39
CA ARG A 116 -34.14 23.10 32.83
C ARG A 116 -33.02 22.33 33.52
N VAL A 117 -33.11 21.01 33.61
CA VAL A 117 -31.93 20.16 33.89
C VAL A 117 -31.83 18.92 32.99
N VAL A 118 -32.85 18.56 32.21
CA VAL A 118 -32.75 17.35 31.38
C VAL A 118 -31.88 17.61 30.15
N ALA A 119 -30.72 16.95 30.12
CA ALA A 119 -29.73 16.99 29.07
C ALA A 119 -30.36 16.69 27.70
N ARG A 120 -30.34 17.69 26.80
CA ARG A 120 -30.68 17.47 25.39
C ARG A 120 -29.70 16.45 24.80
N PRO A 121 -30.15 15.46 24.02
CA PRO A 121 -29.31 14.38 23.48
C PRO A 121 -28.10 14.86 22.66
N GLY A 122 -28.13 16.08 22.13
CA GLY A 122 -26.98 16.72 21.47
C GLY A 122 -25.76 16.97 22.37
N ALA A 123 -25.90 16.97 23.70
CA ALA A 123 -24.79 17.20 24.64
C ALA A 123 -23.88 15.97 24.83
N VAL A 124 -24.34 14.76 24.48
CA VAL A 124 -23.58 13.50 24.63
C VAL A 124 -23.09 12.99 23.27
N VAL A 125 -23.86 13.22 22.21
CA VAL A 125 -23.52 12.77 20.85
C VAL A 125 -22.31 13.51 20.28
N LEU A 126 -22.20 14.83 20.49
CA LEU A 126 -21.08 15.63 19.98
C LEU A 126 -19.71 15.25 20.58
N PRO A 127 -19.56 15.09 21.92
CA PRO A 127 -18.28 14.65 22.50
C PRO A 127 -17.93 13.19 22.15
N ALA A 128 -18.92 12.31 21.96
CA ALA A 128 -18.67 10.94 21.51
C ALA A 128 -18.15 10.88 20.07
N ILE A 129 -18.70 11.70 19.16
CA ILE A 129 -18.19 11.86 17.79
C ILE A 129 -16.78 12.47 17.80
N LEU A 130 -16.54 13.46 18.67
CA LEU A 130 -15.23 14.10 18.80
C LEU A 130 -14.17 13.11 19.34
N LEU A 131 -14.52 12.28 20.32
CA LEU A 131 -13.66 11.22 20.85
C LEU A 131 -13.35 10.14 19.81
N ALA A 132 -14.34 9.74 19.00
CA ALA A 132 -14.14 8.80 17.90
C ALA A 132 -13.20 9.38 16.83
N LEU A 133 -13.37 10.65 16.47
CA LEU A 133 -12.47 11.36 15.53
C LEU A 133 -11.06 11.52 16.10
N LEU A 134 -10.93 11.84 17.40
CA LEU A 134 -9.64 11.97 18.10
C LEU A 134 -8.87 10.63 18.15
N ALA A 135 -9.57 9.53 18.42
CA ALA A 135 -8.99 8.18 18.39
C ALA A 135 -8.50 7.80 16.98
N LEU A 136 -9.25 8.21 15.94
CA LEU A 136 -8.85 8.04 14.52
C LEU A 136 -7.63 8.89 14.15
N THR A 137 -7.51 10.13 14.63
CA THR A 137 -6.30 10.94 14.40
C THR A 137 -5.08 10.44 15.17
N GLY A 138 -5.25 9.90 16.38
CA GLY A 138 -4.16 9.26 17.13
C GLY A 138 -3.63 8.01 16.43
N PHE A 139 -4.49 7.28 15.72
CA PHE A 139 -4.13 6.14 14.87
C PHE A 139 -3.39 6.56 13.59
N ALA A 140 -3.72 7.73 13.01
CA ALA A 140 -3.05 8.24 11.81
C ALA A 140 -1.69 8.91 12.07
N LEU A 141 -1.38 9.25 13.33
CA LEU A 141 -0.19 10.01 13.74
C LEU A 141 0.75 9.25 14.71
N GLY A 142 0.40 8.03 15.13
CA GLY A 142 1.20 7.27 16.08
C GLY A 142 2.53 6.77 15.48
N PRO A 143 3.66 6.83 16.22
CA PRO A 143 4.94 6.33 15.75
C PRO A 143 4.97 4.79 15.66
N ASP A 144 5.75 4.25 14.72
CA ASP A 144 6.01 2.82 14.52
C ASP A 144 6.66 2.20 15.78
N VAL A 145 5.85 1.68 16.69
CA VAL A 145 6.33 0.89 17.83
C VAL A 145 6.38 -0.57 17.41
N LYS A 146 7.61 -1.07 17.19
CA LYS A 146 7.91 -2.50 17.11
C LYS A 146 7.66 -3.14 18.47
N LEU A 147 6.67 -4.03 18.57
CA LEU A 147 6.51 -4.94 19.70
C LEU A 147 7.09 -6.30 19.31
N GLY A 148 8.04 -6.76 20.12
CA GLY A 148 8.91 -7.90 19.85
C GLY A 148 8.28 -9.27 20.09
N ASP A 149 9.10 -10.25 19.70
CA ASP A 149 9.00 -11.70 19.84
C ASP A 149 8.09 -12.23 20.95
N GLU A 150 7.18 -13.12 20.55
CA GLU A 150 6.79 -14.27 21.36
C GLU A 150 7.15 -15.56 20.60
N THR A 151 8.28 -16.12 21.03
CA THR A 151 8.62 -17.54 20.94
C THR A 151 7.41 -18.43 21.25
N THR A 152 7.06 -19.32 20.33
CA THR A 152 6.34 -20.56 20.67
C THR A 152 7.09 -21.75 20.10
N SER A 153 7.79 -22.43 20.98
CA SER A 153 8.40 -23.73 20.79
C SER A 153 7.32 -24.80 20.57
N GLY A 154 7.36 -25.45 19.41
CA GLY A 154 6.63 -26.68 19.13
C GLY A 154 7.60 -27.73 18.60
N GLY A 155 8.12 -28.56 19.49
CA GLY A 155 8.99 -29.67 19.12
C GLY A 155 8.22 -30.77 18.38
N SER A 156 8.85 -31.32 17.34
CA SER A 156 8.63 -32.71 16.95
C SER A 156 9.94 -33.29 16.46
N GLN A 157 10.33 -34.36 17.13
CA GLN A 157 11.56 -35.12 17.04
C GLN A 157 11.27 -36.32 16.13
N ILE A 158 11.96 -36.46 14.99
CA ILE A 158 12.07 -37.73 14.26
C ILE A 158 13.51 -37.90 13.76
N ASP A 159 14.04 -39.08 14.05
CA ASP A 159 15.39 -39.62 13.92
C ASP A 159 15.87 -39.81 12.45
N PRO A 160 17.20 -39.87 12.19
CA PRO A 160 17.77 -40.04 10.86
C PRO A 160 18.08 -41.52 10.57
N GLY A 161 17.65 -42.04 9.41
CA GLY A 161 18.08 -43.37 8.97
C GLY A 161 17.63 -43.77 7.58
N SER A 162 18.60 -43.95 6.67
CA SER A 162 18.61 -44.77 5.45
C SER A 162 17.41 -44.68 4.49
N SER A 163 17.60 -44.40 3.21
CA SER A 163 18.10 -45.41 2.26
C SER A 163 18.47 -44.78 0.92
N ARG A 164 19.59 -45.25 0.34
CA ARG A 164 19.92 -45.17 -1.08
C ARG A 164 18.81 -45.82 -1.91
N VAL A 165 18.38 -45.15 -2.98
CA VAL A 165 17.62 -45.77 -4.08
C VAL A 165 18.21 -45.24 -5.40
N GLU A 166 18.69 -46.16 -6.23
CA GLU A 166 19.09 -45.92 -7.63
C GLU A 166 17.87 -45.61 -8.51
N PRO A 167 18.05 -44.88 -9.62
CA PRO A 167 16.92 -44.34 -10.39
C PRO A 167 16.28 -45.39 -11.30
N PRO A 168 14.95 -45.43 -11.44
CA PRO A 168 14.31 -46.21 -12.49
C PRO A 168 14.30 -45.43 -13.80
N GLN A 169 14.63 -46.15 -14.88
CA GLN A 169 14.39 -45.74 -16.26
C GLN A 169 12.90 -45.91 -16.60
N GLY A 170 12.34 -44.95 -17.36
CA GLY A 170 11.13 -45.17 -18.16
C GLY A 170 9.94 -44.26 -17.86
N SER A 171 9.93 -43.12 -18.56
CA SER A 171 8.78 -42.36 -19.07
C SER A 171 7.44 -42.39 -18.31
N GLU A 172 7.24 -41.43 -17.41
CA GLU A 172 5.96 -40.71 -17.22
C GLU A 172 6.30 -39.27 -16.82
N GLY A 173 5.52 -38.29 -17.29
CA GLY A 173 5.87 -36.87 -17.35
C GLY A 173 6.46 -36.27 -16.06
N ASN A 174 7.77 -36.04 -16.07
CA ASN A 174 8.45 -35.28 -15.03
C ASN A 174 8.09 -33.80 -15.17
N GLY A 175 7.49 -33.23 -14.12
CA GLY A 175 7.32 -31.80 -13.90
C GLY A 175 8.65 -31.09 -13.63
N GLU A 176 9.63 -31.31 -14.51
CA GLU A 176 10.78 -30.44 -14.69
C GLU A 176 10.25 -29.25 -15.49
N LEU A 177 10.32 -28.04 -14.91
CA LEU A 177 10.18 -26.82 -15.70
C LEU A 177 11.09 -26.98 -16.91
N ALA A 178 10.53 -26.90 -18.12
CA ALA A 178 11.32 -26.91 -19.35
C ALA A 178 12.53 -25.97 -19.16
N PRO A 179 13.74 -26.38 -19.60
CA PRO A 179 14.98 -25.67 -19.28
C PRO A 179 14.80 -24.19 -19.54
N TYR A 180 14.69 -23.43 -18.44
CA TYR A 180 14.23 -22.06 -18.50
C TYR A 180 15.27 -21.22 -19.25
N LEU A 181 14.77 -20.39 -20.16
CA LEU A 181 15.48 -19.78 -21.30
C LEU A 181 16.59 -18.77 -20.94
N GLY A 182 17.26 -18.86 -19.79
CA GLY A 182 18.32 -17.91 -19.45
C GLY A 182 18.90 -17.98 -18.05
N PHE A 183 18.61 -18.98 -17.24
CA PHE A 183 19.16 -19.09 -15.87
C PHE A 183 20.32 -20.09 -15.78
N GLN A 184 21.10 -20.16 -16.86
CA GLN A 184 22.33 -20.93 -16.94
C GLN A 184 23.52 -19.98 -17.11
N GLN A 185 24.73 -20.53 -17.10
CA GLN A 185 25.94 -19.74 -17.36
C GLN A 185 25.99 -19.20 -18.80
N THR A 186 25.26 -19.85 -19.72
CA THR A 186 25.15 -19.45 -21.12
C THR A 186 23.69 -19.36 -21.55
N LEU A 187 23.44 -18.51 -22.54
CA LEU A 187 22.16 -18.37 -23.20
C LEU A 187 22.37 -18.45 -24.71
N ASP A 188 21.97 -19.58 -25.29
CA ASP A 188 21.92 -19.75 -26.73
C ASP A 188 20.71 -19.02 -27.31
N THR A 189 20.96 -18.06 -28.21
CA THR A 189 19.90 -17.30 -28.90
C THR A 189 19.10 -18.16 -29.88
N ALA A 190 19.57 -19.36 -30.23
CA ALA A 190 18.83 -20.33 -31.03
C ALA A 190 17.92 -21.24 -30.19
N SER A 191 17.97 -21.16 -28.85
CA SER A 191 17.13 -21.99 -27.97
C SER A 191 15.66 -21.60 -28.12
N ARG A 192 14.84 -22.58 -28.47
CA ARG A 192 13.38 -22.44 -28.66
C ARG A 192 12.66 -23.19 -27.56
N GLY A 193 12.46 -22.54 -26.42
CA GLY A 193 11.60 -23.07 -25.36
C GLY A 193 10.14 -22.74 -25.67
N GLU A 194 9.25 -23.73 -25.60
CA GLU A 194 7.81 -23.45 -25.45
C GLU A 194 7.55 -23.12 -23.98
N LEU A 195 7.24 -21.85 -23.71
CA LEU A 195 6.86 -21.41 -22.37
C LEU A 195 5.38 -21.75 -22.13
N GLY A 196 5.09 -22.37 -20.99
CA GLY A 196 3.73 -22.73 -20.61
C GLY A 196 2.94 -21.59 -19.96
N ASP A 197 1.81 -21.97 -19.35
CA ASP A 197 0.94 -21.06 -18.59
C ASP A 197 0.95 -21.35 -17.07
N ALA A 198 1.90 -22.17 -16.60
CA ALA A 198 2.00 -22.43 -15.17
C ALA A 198 2.43 -21.17 -14.41
N VAL A 199 1.87 -20.96 -13.22
CA VAL A 199 2.30 -19.86 -12.33
C VAL A 199 3.65 -20.23 -11.72
N VAL A 200 4.63 -19.35 -11.89
CA VAL A 200 5.99 -19.52 -11.36
C VAL A 200 6.16 -18.75 -10.06
N LEU A 201 5.68 -17.50 -10.01
CA LEU A 201 5.80 -16.62 -8.86
C LEU A 201 4.49 -15.86 -8.61
N ARG A 202 4.25 -15.54 -7.34
CA ARG A 202 3.38 -14.42 -6.95
C ARG A 202 4.24 -13.37 -6.28
N VAL A 203 4.17 -12.14 -6.79
CA VAL A 203 5.01 -11.04 -6.32
C VAL A 203 4.12 -9.98 -5.69
N GLU A 204 4.26 -9.73 -4.40
CA GLU A 204 3.65 -8.58 -3.74
C GLU A 204 4.63 -7.40 -3.77
N ALA A 205 4.22 -6.30 -4.40
CA ALA A 205 5.01 -5.10 -4.55
C ALA A 205 4.10 -3.87 -4.79
N ASP A 206 4.57 -2.68 -4.42
CA ASP A 206 3.82 -1.44 -4.61
C ASP A 206 3.83 -0.93 -6.07
N ALA A 207 4.66 -1.52 -6.93
CA ALA A 207 4.83 -1.16 -8.33
C ALA A 207 5.22 -2.37 -9.19
N PRO A 208 4.90 -2.37 -10.50
CA PRO A 208 5.47 -3.31 -11.45
C PRO A 208 6.95 -2.98 -11.67
N ASP A 209 7.74 -4.02 -11.92
CA ASP A 209 9.12 -3.91 -12.36
C ASP A 209 9.51 -5.20 -13.10
N PHE A 210 10.64 -5.19 -13.79
CA PHE A 210 11.22 -6.44 -14.27
C PHE A 210 11.74 -7.24 -13.07
N TRP A 211 11.31 -8.49 -12.95
CA TRP A 211 11.82 -9.41 -11.95
C TRP A 211 13.08 -10.08 -12.50
N ARG A 212 14.20 -9.34 -12.45
CA ARG A 212 15.51 -9.75 -12.92
C ARG A 212 16.05 -10.92 -12.11
N GLY A 213 16.42 -12.00 -12.80
CA GLY A 213 17.19 -13.11 -12.23
C GLY A 213 18.68 -12.85 -12.36
N GLN A 214 19.14 -12.61 -13.59
CA GLN A 214 20.54 -12.38 -13.91
C GLN A 214 20.72 -11.50 -15.15
N SER A 215 21.97 -11.13 -15.45
CA SER A 215 22.37 -10.53 -16.72
C SER A 215 23.55 -11.25 -17.37
N PHE A 216 23.66 -11.11 -18.69
CA PHE A 216 24.78 -11.56 -19.51
C PHE A 216 25.50 -10.37 -20.15
N ASP A 217 26.83 -10.50 -20.28
CA ASP A 217 27.72 -9.42 -20.69
C ASP A 217 28.84 -9.86 -21.63
N VAL A 218 28.94 -11.14 -21.98
CA VAL A 218 29.87 -11.63 -23.01
C VAL A 218 29.09 -12.20 -24.18
N TRP A 219 29.36 -11.68 -25.38
CA TRP A 219 28.73 -12.06 -26.64
C TRP A 219 29.79 -12.61 -27.60
N ASP A 220 29.51 -13.73 -28.25
CA ASP A 220 30.44 -14.36 -29.21
C ASP A 220 29.95 -14.34 -30.66
N GLY A 221 28.77 -13.76 -30.92
CA GLY A 221 28.09 -13.78 -32.22
C GLY A 221 26.91 -14.75 -32.30
N ARG A 222 26.74 -15.64 -31.32
CA ARG A 222 25.66 -16.63 -31.27
C ARG A 222 25.06 -16.81 -29.88
N GLU A 223 25.92 -16.88 -28.87
CA GLU A 223 25.55 -17.15 -27.48
C GLU A 223 25.99 -16.01 -26.56
N TRP A 224 25.20 -15.82 -25.51
CA TRP A 224 25.54 -14.98 -24.39
C TRP A 224 26.16 -15.81 -23.27
N SER A 225 27.19 -15.27 -22.62
CA SER A 225 27.79 -15.84 -21.41
C SER A 225 28.10 -14.74 -20.39
N ARG A 226 28.47 -15.16 -19.18
CA ARG A 226 28.78 -14.26 -18.06
C ARG A 226 30.29 -14.11 -17.93
N SER A 227 30.77 -12.87 -17.75
CA SER A 227 32.21 -12.58 -17.69
C SER A 227 32.92 -13.19 -16.46
N GLU A 228 32.21 -13.41 -15.34
CA GLU A 228 32.80 -13.92 -14.10
C GLU A 228 31.82 -14.81 -13.30
N SER A 229 32.32 -15.96 -12.82
CA SER A 229 31.62 -16.74 -11.80
C SER A 229 31.79 -16.10 -10.42
N ALA A 230 30.66 -15.85 -9.76
CA ALA A 230 30.55 -15.44 -8.38
C ALA A 230 31.41 -16.24 -7.39
N PRO A 231 32.01 -15.63 -6.35
CA PRO A 231 32.52 -16.40 -5.22
C PRO A 231 31.35 -17.11 -4.50
N VAL A 232 31.58 -18.35 -4.06
CA VAL A 232 30.60 -19.12 -3.28
C VAL A 232 30.52 -18.53 -1.86
N VAL A 233 29.32 -18.12 -1.45
CA VAL A 233 29.08 -17.53 -0.13
C VAL A 233 28.19 -18.45 0.69
N THR A 234 28.76 -19.06 1.73
CA THR A 234 28.00 -19.84 2.72
C THR A 234 27.65 -18.94 3.89
N VAL A 235 26.38 -18.56 4.06
CA VAL A 235 25.97 -17.67 5.14
C VAL A 235 24.71 -18.20 5.82
N GLY A 236 24.77 -18.34 7.16
CA GLY A 236 23.63 -18.70 8.01
C GLY A 236 22.70 -17.53 8.37
N ALA A 237 22.86 -16.35 7.76
CA ALA A 237 22.09 -15.15 8.05
C ALA A 237 20.80 -15.05 7.22
N VAL A 238 19.72 -14.62 7.86
CA VAL A 238 18.37 -14.48 7.28
C VAL A 238 18.25 -13.27 6.35
N ARG A 239 19.18 -12.30 6.45
CA ARG A 239 19.24 -11.12 5.57
C ARG A 239 20.67 -10.90 5.10
N TYR A 240 20.84 -10.61 3.82
CA TYR A 240 22.16 -10.37 3.23
C TYR A 240 22.14 -9.21 2.24
N ARG A 241 23.32 -8.62 2.01
CA ARG A 241 23.53 -7.55 1.03
C ARG A 241 24.33 -8.10 -0.16
N PRO A 242 23.75 -8.16 -1.37
CA PRO A 242 24.48 -8.57 -2.56
C PRO A 242 25.71 -7.70 -2.80
N THR A 243 26.83 -8.33 -3.18
CA THR A 243 28.05 -7.64 -3.62
C THR A 243 27.94 -7.27 -5.11
N GLY A 244 28.67 -6.25 -5.55
CA GLY A 244 28.65 -5.81 -6.96
C GLY A 244 27.51 -4.84 -7.31
N VAL A 245 26.56 -4.63 -6.38
CA VAL A 245 25.49 -3.63 -6.55
C VAL A 245 26.05 -2.23 -6.29
N GLU A 246 25.97 -1.36 -7.30
CA GLU A 246 26.29 0.05 -7.16
C GLU A 246 25.20 0.76 -6.36
N THR A 247 25.58 1.29 -5.20
CA THR A 247 24.67 2.00 -4.29
C THR A 247 24.80 3.52 -4.40
N GLY A 248 25.82 4.01 -5.09
CA GLY A 248 25.97 5.43 -5.39
C GLY A 248 25.04 5.86 -6.51
N SER A 249 24.35 6.98 -6.33
CA SER A 249 23.56 7.60 -7.38
C SER A 249 23.45 9.11 -7.18
N ASP A 250 23.47 9.83 -8.30
CA ASP A 250 23.21 11.27 -8.38
C ASP A 250 21.71 11.57 -8.32
N VAL A 251 20.87 10.55 -8.51
CA VAL A 251 19.41 10.66 -8.40
C VAL A 251 18.90 10.00 -7.11
N PRO A 252 17.75 10.47 -6.57
CA PRO A 252 17.18 9.88 -5.38
C PRO A 252 16.89 8.38 -5.54
N LEU A 253 17.34 7.59 -4.57
CA LEU A 253 17.06 6.16 -4.48
C LEU A 253 15.98 5.91 -3.42
N GLU A 254 14.92 5.21 -3.80
CA GLU A 254 13.87 4.79 -2.87
C GLU A 254 13.93 3.29 -2.60
N PRO A 255 13.86 2.87 -1.32
CA PRO A 255 13.69 1.46 -0.99
C PRO A 255 12.39 0.91 -1.58
N PHE A 256 12.51 -0.21 -2.28
CA PHE A 256 11.39 -0.90 -2.92
C PHE A 256 11.32 -2.33 -2.38
N GLU A 257 10.31 -2.59 -1.55
CA GLU A 257 10.09 -3.91 -0.97
C GLU A 257 9.27 -4.79 -1.92
N GLN A 258 9.77 -6.01 -2.12
CA GLN A 258 9.14 -7.06 -2.88
C GLN A 258 9.04 -8.31 -2.01
N ARG A 259 7.89 -8.97 -2.02
CA ARG A 259 7.71 -10.29 -1.41
C ARG A 259 7.34 -11.29 -2.49
N PHE A 260 8.16 -12.33 -2.60
CA PHE A 260 8.00 -13.37 -3.60
C PHE A 260 7.52 -14.65 -2.94
N ARG A 261 6.51 -15.27 -3.54
CA ARG A 261 6.05 -16.62 -3.23
C ARG A 261 6.27 -17.51 -4.45
N VAL A 262 6.99 -18.61 -4.25
CA VAL A 262 7.34 -19.56 -5.30
C VAL A 262 6.17 -20.51 -5.52
N GLU A 263 5.70 -20.61 -6.77
CA GLU A 263 4.65 -21.54 -7.19
C GLU A 263 5.20 -22.67 -8.08
N ALA A 264 6.38 -22.45 -8.66
CA ALA A 264 7.16 -23.43 -9.42
C ALA A 264 7.68 -24.60 -8.55
N PRO A 265 7.89 -25.80 -9.13
CA PRO A 265 8.51 -26.94 -8.45
C PRO A 265 9.90 -26.64 -7.86
N ALA A 266 10.73 -25.90 -8.61
CA ALA A 266 12.07 -25.52 -8.21
C ALA A 266 12.50 -24.23 -8.93
N ILE A 267 13.07 -23.27 -8.20
CA ILE A 267 13.79 -22.11 -8.78
C ILE A 267 15.19 -21.99 -8.17
N GLY A 268 16.22 -21.96 -9.04
CA GLY A 268 17.61 -21.78 -8.65
C GLY A 268 17.96 -20.32 -8.37
N GLU A 269 17.21 -19.39 -8.96
CA GLU A 269 17.55 -17.97 -8.95
C GLU A 269 16.63 -17.18 -8.01
N VAL A 270 17.19 -16.13 -7.41
CA VAL A 270 16.43 -15.11 -6.70
C VAL A 270 16.06 -14.01 -7.69
N PHE A 271 14.76 -13.80 -7.88
CA PHE A 271 14.24 -12.74 -8.72
C PHE A 271 14.01 -11.47 -7.92
N ALA A 272 14.34 -10.31 -8.51
CA ALA A 272 14.14 -9.01 -7.88
C ALA A 272 14.13 -7.90 -8.93
N ALA A 273 13.58 -6.72 -8.59
CA ALA A 273 13.90 -5.52 -9.37
C ALA A 273 15.39 -5.18 -9.26
N TYR A 274 15.86 -4.32 -10.17
CA TYR A 274 17.25 -3.91 -10.21
C TYR A 274 17.72 -3.28 -8.89
N ARG A 275 19.02 -3.48 -8.59
CA ARG A 275 19.72 -3.12 -7.33
C ARG A 275 19.12 -3.75 -6.07
N PRO A 276 19.12 -5.08 -5.94
CA PRO A 276 18.76 -5.73 -4.67
C PRO A 276 19.75 -5.31 -3.58
N LEU A 277 19.27 -4.56 -2.58
CA LEU A 277 20.09 -4.10 -1.45
C LEU A 277 20.09 -5.10 -0.31
N VAL A 278 18.93 -5.65 0.01
CA VAL A 278 18.77 -6.67 1.05
C VAL A 278 17.90 -7.78 0.52
N VAL A 279 18.32 -9.01 0.67
CA VAL A 279 17.47 -10.17 0.41
C VAL A 279 17.27 -10.94 1.70
N GLY A 280 16.02 -11.23 2.01
CA GLY A 280 15.59 -12.07 3.11
C GLY A 280 15.28 -13.49 2.62
N LEU A 281 16.17 -14.44 2.90
CA LEU A 281 16.00 -15.88 2.59
C LEU A 281 16.14 -16.73 3.85
N PRO A 282 15.49 -17.90 3.90
CA PRO A 282 15.83 -18.92 4.88
C PRO A 282 17.31 -19.34 4.74
N PRO A 283 18.02 -19.68 5.83
CA PRO A 283 19.46 -20.02 5.81
C PRO A 283 19.79 -21.10 4.76
N ARG A 284 20.70 -20.77 3.83
CA ARG A 284 21.09 -21.63 2.70
C ARG A 284 22.39 -21.16 2.06
N THR A 285 22.97 -21.99 1.19
CA THR A 285 24.14 -21.65 0.38
C THR A 285 23.70 -20.99 -0.93
N TYR A 286 24.39 -19.91 -1.31
CA TYR A 286 24.14 -19.17 -2.54
C TYR A 286 25.44 -18.54 -3.07
N THR A 287 25.41 -18.01 -4.28
CA THR A 287 26.51 -17.27 -4.91
C THR A 287 26.01 -15.89 -5.37
N TYR A 288 26.91 -14.90 -5.45
CA TYR A 288 26.59 -13.55 -5.96
C TYR A 288 27.29 -13.21 -7.25
N GLY A 289 26.52 -12.96 -8.31
CA GLY A 289 27.09 -12.43 -9.53
C GLY A 289 27.56 -10.98 -9.38
N PRO A 290 28.54 -10.52 -10.17
CA PRO A 290 28.97 -9.12 -10.21
C PRO A 290 27.86 -8.16 -10.65
N ASP A 291 26.81 -8.69 -11.27
CA ASP A 291 25.57 -8.01 -11.65
C ASP A 291 24.55 -7.87 -10.50
N GLY A 292 24.88 -8.39 -9.32
CA GLY A 292 24.00 -8.44 -8.15
C GLY A 292 22.98 -9.58 -8.19
N SER A 293 23.10 -10.53 -9.12
CA SER A 293 22.29 -11.76 -9.13
C SER A 293 22.59 -12.65 -7.92
N VAL A 294 21.60 -13.43 -7.50
CA VAL A 294 21.78 -14.43 -6.45
C VAL A 294 21.32 -15.78 -6.96
N GLU A 295 22.26 -16.72 -7.01
CA GLU A 295 22.04 -18.09 -7.46
C GLU A 295 22.10 -19.03 -6.25
N LEU A 296 21.11 -19.90 -6.11
CA LEU A 296 20.92 -20.78 -4.98
C LEU A 296 21.48 -22.16 -5.32
N LEU A 297 22.43 -22.64 -4.52
CA LEU A 297 22.97 -23.99 -4.70
C LEU A 297 21.90 -25.08 -4.47
N ARG A 298 20.89 -24.77 -3.63
CA ARG A 298 19.69 -25.57 -3.46
C ARG A 298 18.46 -24.74 -3.85
N PRO A 299 17.74 -25.13 -4.90
CA PRO A 299 16.56 -24.41 -5.37
C PRO A 299 15.49 -24.21 -4.29
N LEU A 300 14.73 -23.12 -4.42
CA LEU A 300 13.48 -22.93 -3.67
C LEU A 300 12.38 -23.77 -4.31
N GLY A 301 11.68 -24.56 -3.50
CA GLY A 301 10.51 -25.30 -3.95
C GLY A 301 9.21 -24.53 -3.78
N ARG A 302 8.12 -25.10 -4.31
CA ARG A 302 6.76 -24.56 -4.20
C ARG A 302 6.37 -24.22 -2.75
N GLY A 303 5.75 -23.06 -2.57
CA GLY A 303 5.32 -22.53 -1.28
C GLY A 303 6.43 -21.79 -0.52
N SER A 304 7.68 -21.80 -1.00
CA SER A 304 8.74 -21.00 -0.41
C SER A 304 8.45 -19.51 -0.57
N GLU A 305 8.82 -18.72 0.44
CA GLU A 305 8.73 -17.27 0.38
C GLU A 305 10.09 -16.62 0.65
N TYR A 306 10.32 -15.50 -0.01
CA TYR A 306 11.47 -14.65 0.22
C TYR A 306 11.12 -13.18 0.02
N THR A 307 11.94 -12.30 0.58
CA THR A 307 11.74 -10.86 0.47
C THR A 307 12.98 -10.22 -0.12
N VAL A 308 12.80 -9.19 -0.91
CA VAL A 308 13.90 -8.38 -1.43
C VAL A 308 13.55 -6.91 -1.19
N THR A 309 14.51 -6.16 -0.70
CA THR A 309 14.48 -4.70 -0.70
C THR A 309 15.46 -4.25 -1.77
N SER A 310 14.93 -3.74 -2.86
CA SER A 310 15.71 -3.16 -3.97
C SER A 310 15.82 -1.64 -3.82
N LEU A 311 16.71 -1.00 -4.59
CA LEU A 311 16.81 0.46 -4.67
C LEU A 311 16.34 0.93 -6.04
N ARG A 312 15.16 1.56 -6.09
CA ARG A 312 14.61 2.15 -7.31
C ARG A 312 15.10 3.58 -7.47
N ALA A 313 15.75 3.85 -8.59
CA ALA A 313 16.15 5.20 -8.95
C ALA A 313 14.92 5.99 -9.45
N GLN A 314 14.68 7.15 -8.85
CA GLN A 314 13.61 8.05 -9.28
C GLN A 314 14.05 8.77 -10.56
N VAL A 315 13.72 8.17 -11.71
CA VAL A 315 14.17 8.65 -13.03
C VAL A 315 13.01 9.07 -13.93
N THR A 316 13.32 10.03 -14.79
CA THR A 316 12.47 10.51 -15.88
C THR A 316 13.28 10.53 -17.19
N PRO A 317 12.64 10.65 -18.36
CA PRO A 317 13.35 10.76 -19.63
C PRO A 317 14.36 11.91 -19.65
N ASP A 318 14.03 13.06 -19.07
CA ASP A 318 14.93 14.22 -19.03
C ASP A 318 16.17 13.95 -18.16
N ILE A 319 16.01 13.29 -17.01
CA ILE A 319 17.14 12.84 -16.19
C ILE A 319 18.05 11.90 -17.00
N LEU A 320 17.49 10.95 -17.75
CA LEU A 320 18.29 10.04 -18.56
C LEU A 320 19.00 10.73 -19.74
N ARG A 321 18.41 11.80 -20.29
CA ARG A 321 19.06 12.65 -21.30
C ARG A 321 20.26 13.41 -20.72
N ASP A 322 20.13 13.91 -19.50
CA ASP A 322 21.19 14.66 -18.82
C ASP A 322 22.37 13.75 -18.40
N HIS A 323 22.10 12.47 -18.17
CA HIS A 323 23.08 11.46 -17.78
C HIS A 323 23.56 10.57 -18.96
N ASP A 324 23.78 11.15 -20.14
CA ASP A 324 24.17 10.41 -21.34
C ASP A 324 25.60 9.83 -21.27
N PRO A 325 25.82 8.50 -21.32
CA PRO A 325 27.16 7.89 -21.29
C PRO A 325 28.10 8.30 -22.43
N ARG A 326 27.58 8.75 -23.58
CA ARG A 326 28.40 9.14 -24.74
C ARG A 326 29.07 10.51 -24.54
N THR A 327 28.56 11.32 -23.62
CA THR A 327 29.04 12.69 -23.34
C THR A 327 29.48 12.88 -21.90
N SER A 328 28.84 12.18 -20.97
CA SER A 328 29.09 12.28 -19.54
C SER A 328 30.25 11.35 -19.18
N GLY A 329 31.36 11.94 -18.71
CA GLY A 329 32.46 11.16 -18.14
C GLY A 329 31.99 10.38 -16.90
N GLY A 330 32.63 9.26 -16.61
CA GLY A 330 32.31 8.44 -15.44
C GLY A 330 32.99 7.08 -15.49
N PRO A 331 32.95 6.31 -14.39
CA PRO A 331 33.41 4.94 -14.42
C PRO A 331 32.51 4.12 -15.35
N GLU A 332 33.14 3.34 -16.23
CA GLU A 332 32.48 2.32 -17.03
C GLU A 332 31.93 1.21 -16.11
N PRO A 333 30.74 0.67 -16.38
CA PRO A 333 30.19 -0.39 -15.55
C PRO A 333 30.93 -1.70 -15.81
N ARG A 334 31.11 -2.52 -14.76
CA ARG A 334 31.91 -3.75 -14.84
C ARG A 334 31.33 -4.80 -15.79
N THR A 335 30.01 -4.84 -15.91
CA THR A 335 29.25 -5.87 -16.63
C THR A 335 28.68 -5.34 -17.95
N ARG A 336 29.40 -4.43 -18.62
CA ARG A 336 29.08 -4.04 -20.00
C ARG A 336 29.35 -5.19 -20.96
N MET A 337 28.57 -5.23 -22.03
CA MET A 337 28.74 -6.12 -23.17
C MET A 337 30.19 -6.07 -23.67
N GLN A 338 30.74 -7.26 -23.90
CA GLN A 338 32.04 -7.51 -24.51
C GLN A 338 31.83 -8.53 -25.62
N GLY A 339 32.34 -8.25 -26.82
CA GLY A 339 32.16 -9.16 -27.93
C GLY A 339 32.28 -8.48 -29.29
N PRO A 340 32.26 -9.26 -30.36
CA PRO A 340 32.25 -8.70 -31.71
C PRO A 340 30.87 -8.15 -32.05
N VAL A 341 30.85 -6.97 -32.67
CA VAL A 341 29.68 -6.46 -33.40
C VAL A 341 30.11 -6.12 -34.82
N SER A 342 29.34 -6.58 -35.81
CA SER A 342 29.72 -6.37 -37.20
C SER A 342 29.59 -4.90 -37.61
N GLU A 343 30.48 -4.44 -38.49
CA GLU A 343 30.42 -3.07 -39.02
C GLU A 343 29.13 -2.82 -39.83
N ARG A 344 28.47 -3.87 -40.33
CA ARG A 344 27.15 -3.74 -40.97
C ARG A 344 26.08 -3.36 -39.96
N VAL A 345 26.09 -3.99 -38.78
CA VAL A 345 25.22 -3.64 -37.65
C VAL A 345 25.53 -2.22 -37.15
N ALA A 346 26.80 -1.87 -37.00
CA ALA A 346 27.21 -0.53 -36.57
C ALA A 346 26.73 0.57 -37.53
N ARG A 347 26.84 0.36 -38.85
CA ARG A 347 26.28 1.29 -39.85
C ARG A 347 24.76 1.37 -39.78
N LEU A 348 24.06 0.28 -39.49
CA LEU A 348 22.61 0.32 -39.29
C LEU A 348 22.27 1.15 -38.06
N ALA A 349 22.92 0.90 -36.93
CA ALA A 349 22.72 1.65 -35.69
C ALA A 349 22.90 3.15 -35.93
N ARG A 350 24.03 3.57 -36.53
CA ARG A 350 24.30 4.98 -36.86
C ARG A 350 23.23 5.61 -37.75
N ARG A 351 22.66 4.86 -38.71
CA ARG A 351 21.56 5.37 -39.56
C ARG A 351 20.25 5.50 -38.80
N VAL A 352 19.91 4.52 -37.98
CA VAL A 352 18.66 4.50 -37.20
C VAL A 352 18.65 5.61 -36.15
N THR A 353 19.82 5.94 -35.59
CA THR A 353 19.97 6.93 -34.53
C THR A 353 20.53 8.27 -35.04
N ALA A 354 20.47 8.56 -36.33
CA ALA A 354 21.10 9.75 -36.92
C ALA A 354 20.55 11.06 -36.32
N ASP A 355 19.25 11.11 -36.03
CA ASP A 355 18.56 12.26 -35.44
C ASP A 355 18.37 12.14 -33.92
N ALA A 356 19.03 11.18 -33.27
CA ALA A 356 18.92 10.94 -31.83
C ALA A 356 20.06 11.65 -31.08
N PRO A 357 19.80 12.79 -30.40
CA PRO A 357 20.86 13.58 -29.80
C PRO A 357 21.45 12.91 -28.56
N THR A 358 20.64 12.16 -27.79
CA THR A 358 21.06 11.51 -26.54
C THR A 358 21.02 9.98 -26.63
N THR A 359 21.69 9.28 -25.71
CA THR A 359 21.61 7.82 -25.56
C THR A 359 20.16 7.38 -25.33
N TYR A 360 19.43 8.08 -24.46
CA TYR A 360 18.00 7.80 -24.26
C TYR A 360 17.22 7.88 -25.59
N ASP A 361 17.42 8.95 -26.36
CA ASP A 361 16.73 9.11 -27.64
C ASP A 361 17.17 8.06 -28.68
N ALA A 362 18.43 7.60 -28.61
CA ALA A 362 18.97 6.55 -29.47
C ALA A 362 18.34 5.19 -29.15
N VAL A 363 18.20 4.84 -27.87
CA VAL A 363 17.48 3.64 -27.42
C VAL A 363 16.04 3.67 -27.93
N ARG A 364 15.31 4.79 -27.70
CA ARG A 364 13.93 4.94 -28.18
C ARG A 364 13.82 4.87 -29.71
N ALA A 365 14.82 5.36 -30.45
CA ALA A 365 14.85 5.27 -31.91
C ALA A 365 15.03 3.82 -32.39
N ILE A 366 15.92 3.06 -31.74
CA ILE A 366 16.12 1.63 -32.02
C ILE A 366 14.86 0.83 -31.68
N GLU A 367 14.22 1.08 -30.53
CA GLU A 367 12.97 0.39 -30.16
C GLU A 367 11.86 0.62 -31.20
N ARG A 368 11.66 1.87 -31.63
CA ARG A 368 10.71 2.19 -32.70
C ARG A 368 11.06 1.50 -34.01
N TRP A 369 12.34 1.41 -34.34
CA TRP A 369 12.80 0.74 -35.54
C TRP A 369 12.55 -0.77 -35.47
N MET A 370 12.85 -1.41 -34.35
CA MET A 370 12.57 -2.84 -34.10
C MET A 370 11.07 -3.12 -34.23
N ALA A 371 10.23 -2.33 -33.54
CA ALA A 371 8.78 -2.47 -33.61
C ALA A 371 8.22 -2.34 -35.04
N ALA A 372 8.87 -1.54 -35.90
CA ALA A 372 8.44 -1.33 -37.28
C ALA A 372 9.03 -2.35 -38.28
N ARG A 373 10.11 -3.05 -37.92
CA ARG A 373 10.91 -3.85 -38.88
C ARG A 373 11.03 -5.32 -38.52
N THR A 374 10.67 -5.71 -37.30
CA THR A 374 10.73 -7.08 -36.82
C THR A 374 9.32 -7.62 -36.54
N GLU A 375 9.03 -8.81 -37.01
CA GLU A 375 7.85 -9.60 -36.64
C GLU A 375 8.15 -10.38 -35.36
N TYR A 376 7.34 -10.18 -34.32
CA TYR A 376 7.47 -10.95 -33.08
C TYR A 376 6.91 -12.37 -33.27
N THR A 377 7.75 -13.39 -33.20
CA THR A 377 7.34 -14.80 -33.31
C THR A 377 8.36 -15.74 -32.69
N THR A 378 7.90 -16.85 -32.10
CA THR A 378 8.74 -17.97 -31.65
C THR A 378 9.06 -18.96 -32.77
N ASP A 379 8.33 -18.89 -33.89
CA ASP A 379 8.57 -19.66 -35.11
C ASP A 379 9.60 -18.95 -35.99
N ILE A 380 10.88 -19.06 -35.61
CA ILE A 380 12.02 -18.49 -36.33
C ILE A 380 12.86 -19.58 -37.00
N PRO A 381 13.40 -19.35 -38.22
CA PRO A 381 14.29 -20.29 -38.89
C PRO A 381 15.51 -20.67 -38.05
N PRO A 382 16.07 -21.90 -38.19
CA PRO A 382 17.32 -22.26 -37.53
C PRO A 382 18.47 -21.36 -37.95
N LEU A 383 19.22 -20.86 -36.96
CA LEU A 383 20.42 -20.08 -37.20
C LEU A 383 21.45 -20.93 -37.97
N PRO A 384 21.87 -20.54 -39.19
CA PRO A 384 22.89 -21.26 -39.93
C PRO A 384 24.19 -21.39 -39.12
N ARG A 385 24.96 -22.47 -39.31
CA ARG A 385 26.14 -22.79 -38.47
C ARG A 385 27.18 -21.67 -38.39
N ASP A 386 27.42 -20.97 -39.49
CA ASP A 386 28.45 -19.93 -39.60
C ASP A 386 27.85 -18.51 -39.63
N ALA A 387 26.55 -18.37 -39.32
CA ALA A 387 25.87 -17.08 -39.27
C ALA A 387 26.00 -16.45 -37.87
N ASP A 388 26.18 -15.13 -37.86
CA ASP A 388 25.99 -14.30 -36.67
C ASP A 388 24.48 -14.10 -36.43
N ALA A 389 24.04 -14.30 -35.19
CA ALA A 389 22.63 -14.27 -34.83
C ALA A 389 22.00 -12.87 -35.01
N VAL A 390 22.77 -11.81 -34.76
CA VAL A 390 22.31 -10.43 -34.91
C VAL A 390 22.20 -10.07 -36.40
N GLU A 391 23.18 -10.45 -37.21
CA GLU A 391 23.10 -10.23 -38.67
C GLU A 391 21.92 -10.98 -39.29
N GLN A 392 21.73 -12.25 -38.90
CA GLN A 392 20.64 -13.09 -39.38
C GLN A 392 19.29 -12.45 -39.03
N HIS A 393 19.09 -12.04 -37.78
CA HIS A 393 17.86 -11.40 -37.35
C HIS A 393 17.61 -10.07 -38.08
N LEU A 394 18.59 -9.15 -38.10
CA LEU A 394 18.38 -7.79 -38.61
C LEU A 394 18.26 -7.70 -40.15
N PHE A 395 18.97 -8.57 -40.87
CA PHE A 395 19.12 -8.42 -42.32
C PHE A 395 18.47 -9.52 -43.14
N VAL A 396 18.20 -10.69 -42.56
CA VAL A 396 17.66 -11.85 -43.28
C VAL A 396 16.25 -12.17 -42.80
N ASP A 397 16.10 -12.62 -41.56
CA ASP A 397 14.84 -13.18 -41.07
C ASP A 397 13.83 -12.09 -40.71
N ARG A 398 14.28 -11.04 -40.01
CA ARG A 398 13.43 -10.00 -39.42
C ARG A 398 12.27 -10.57 -38.59
N LYS A 399 12.52 -11.72 -37.99
CA LYS A 399 11.63 -12.47 -37.10
C LYS A 399 12.41 -12.81 -35.84
N GLY A 400 11.79 -12.66 -34.69
CA GLY A 400 12.44 -12.89 -33.41
C GLY A 400 11.43 -12.84 -32.28
N PHE A 401 11.79 -13.42 -31.14
CA PHE A 401 11.12 -13.16 -29.88
C PHE A 401 12.04 -12.32 -28.98
N CYS A 402 11.71 -12.18 -27.70
CA CYS A 402 12.40 -11.28 -26.78
C CYS A 402 13.94 -11.43 -26.82
N VAL A 403 14.48 -12.64 -26.91
CA VAL A 403 15.93 -12.87 -26.93
C VAL A 403 16.62 -12.30 -28.18
N GLN A 404 16.14 -12.56 -29.40
CA GLN A 404 16.80 -12.05 -30.62
C GLN A 404 16.67 -10.54 -30.72
N ILE A 405 15.51 -10.01 -30.31
CA ILE A 405 15.24 -8.57 -30.36
C ILE A 405 16.10 -7.83 -29.33
N ALA A 406 16.15 -8.29 -28.08
CA ALA A 406 17.00 -7.71 -27.05
C ALA A 406 18.49 -7.82 -27.42
N THR A 407 18.93 -8.99 -27.91
CA THR A 407 20.33 -9.20 -28.36
C THR A 407 20.72 -8.25 -29.49
N SER A 408 19.85 -8.08 -30.48
CA SER A 408 20.13 -7.18 -31.60
C SER A 408 20.09 -5.71 -31.21
N THR A 409 19.21 -5.36 -30.26
CA THR A 409 19.17 -4.02 -29.66
C THR A 409 20.46 -3.75 -28.89
N ALA A 410 20.94 -4.71 -28.10
CA ALA A 410 22.21 -4.60 -27.37
C ALA A 410 23.38 -4.42 -28.33
N ALA A 411 23.50 -5.25 -29.36
CA ALA A 411 24.58 -5.12 -30.36
C ALA A 411 24.55 -3.77 -31.09
N MET A 412 23.36 -3.25 -31.43
CA MET A 412 23.23 -1.92 -32.02
C MET A 412 23.70 -0.81 -31.05
N LEU A 413 23.32 -0.88 -29.77
CA LEU A 413 23.74 0.09 -28.76
C LEU A 413 25.24 0.02 -28.46
N ASP A 414 25.78 -1.18 -28.28
CA ASP A 414 27.21 -1.40 -28.03
C ASP A 414 28.07 -0.83 -29.18
N SER A 415 27.62 -1.00 -30.43
CA SER A 415 28.30 -0.43 -31.61
C SER A 415 28.33 1.11 -31.68
N LEU A 416 27.50 1.77 -30.86
CA LEU A 416 27.47 3.23 -30.69
C LEU A 416 28.29 3.68 -29.48
N GLY A 417 28.98 2.77 -28.79
CA GLY A 417 29.73 3.04 -27.56
C GLY A 417 28.85 3.22 -26.33
N VAL A 418 27.58 2.78 -26.37
CA VAL A 418 26.67 2.83 -25.22
C VAL A 418 26.88 1.56 -24.38
N PRO A 419 27.26 1.67 -23.10
CA PRO A 419 27.42 0.48 -22.27
C PRO A 419 26.04 -0.16 -22.02
N VAL A 420 25.91 -1.41 -22.46
CA VAL A 420 24.67 -2.19 -22.48
C VAL A 420 24.95 -3.60 -21.99
N ARG A 421 23.96 -4.30 -21.45
CA ARG A 421 24.01 -5.74 -21.15
C ARG A 421 22.64 -6.38 -21.34
N LEU A 422 22.58 -7.71 -21.41
CA LEU A 422 21.33 -8.44 -21.58
C LEU A 422 20.77 -8.85 -20.21
N GLY A 423 19.60 -8.35 -19.83
CA GLY A 423 18.88 -8.77 -18.64
C GLY A 423 17.91 -9.91 -18.94
N VAL A 424 17.81 -10.89 -18.04
CA VAL A 424 16.83 -11.98 -18.14
C VAL A 424 16.11 -12.22 -16.82
N GLY A 425 14.85 -12.62 -16.92
CA GLY A 425 13.99 -12.82 -15.77
C GLY A 425 12.53 -12.88 -16.22
N PHE A 426 11.69 -12.09 -15.56
CA PHE A 426 10.27 -12.01 -15.88
C PHE A 426 9.83 -10.55 -16.05
N VAL A 427 8.87 -10.34 -16.96
CA VAL A 427 8.05 -9.12 -16.94
C VAL A 427 7.19 -9.10 -15.67
N PRO A 428 6.57 -7.95 -15.29
CA PRO A 428 5.83 -7.84 -14.05
C PRO A 428 4.77 -8.93 -13.83
N GLY A 429 4.17 -9.45 -14.90
CA GLY A 429 3.05 -10.38 -14.86
C GLY A 429 1.69 -9.68 -14.70
N GLU A 430 0.64 -10.47 -14.52
CA GLU A 430 -0.73 -9.95 -14.42
C GLU A 430 -0.99 -9.33 -13.05
N PRO A 431 -1.30 -8.01 -12.95
CA PRO A 431 -1.62 -7.39 -11.68
C PRO A 431 -2.99 -7.84 -11.16
N SER A 432 -3.10 -7.98 -9.84
CA SER A 432 -4.38 -8.20 -9.16
C SER A 432 -5.28 -6.97 -9.29
N LEU A 433 -6.58 -7.13 -9.00
CA LEU A 433 -7.55 -6.02 -9.07
C LEU A 433 -7.15 -4.78 -8.25
N LEU A 434 -6.39 -4.99 -7.17
CA LEU A 434 -5.89 -3.93 -6.30
C LEU A 434 -4.49 -3.41 -6.70
N GLY A 435 -3.82 -4.07 -7.65
CA GLY A 435 -2.54 -3.65 -8.21
C GLY A 435 -1.35 -3.79 -7.26
N ARG A 436 -1.44 -4.66 -6.24
CA ARG A 436 -0.38 -4.91 -5.25
C ARG A 436 0.26 -6.29 -5.35
N THR A 437 -0.34 -7.18 -6.12
CA THR A 437 0.14 -8.55 -6.30
C THR A 437 0.18 -8.85 -7.78
N PHE A 438 1.29 -9.36 -8.27
CA PHE A 438 1.47 -9.74 -9.65
C PHE A 438 1.55 -11.27 -9.75
N THR A 439 0.79 -11.84 -10.68
CA THR A 439 0.85 -13.28 -10.99
C THR A 439 1.78 -13.46 -12.18
N VAL A 440 2.93 -14.09 -11.94
CA VAL A 440 3.98 -14.31 -12.93
C VAL A 440 3.92 -15.78 -13.38
N ARG A 441 3.84 -15.98 -14.68
CA ARG A 441 3.66 -17.28 -15.33
C ARG A 441 4.85 -17.63 -16.20
N GLU A 442 4.90 -18.85 -16.69
CA GLU A 442 5.99 -19.30 -17.53
C GLU A 442 6.16 -18.46 -18.79
N ARG A 443 5.05 -18.14 -19.46
CA ARG A 443 5.01 -17.21 -20.61
C ARG A 443 5.52 -15.80 -20.33
N ASP A 444 5.64 -15.40 -19.07
CA ASP A 444 6.12 -14.07 -18.68
C ASP A 444 7.67 -14.04 -18.59
N ALA A 445 8.34 -15.17 -18.84
CA ALA A 445 9.79 -15.21 -18.96
C ALA A 445 10.25 -14.30 -20.11
N HIS A 446 11.26 -13.48 -19.84
CA HIS A 446 11.59 -12.38 -20.74
C HIS A 446 13.06 -12.00 -20.74
N ALA A 447 13.50 -11.43 -21.85
CA ALA A 447 14.82 -10.85 -22.03
C ALA A 447 14.68 -9.39 -22.49
N TRP A 448 15.47 -8.51 -21.90
CA TRP A 448 15.48 -7.07 -22.18
C TRP A 448 16.91 -6.54 -22.21
N VAL A 449 17.08 -5.29 -22.64
CA VAL A 449 18.39 -4.63 -22.55
C VAL A 449 18.46 -3.76 -21.32
N GLU A 450 19.59 -3.79 -20.62
CA GLU A 450 19.90 -2.86 -19.56
C GLU A 450 20.96 -1.88 -20.08
N VAL A 451 20.68 -0.58 -20.02
CA VAL A 451 21.53 0.48 -20.55
C VAL A 451 22.09 1.30 -19.40
N TRP A 452 23.39 1.56 -19.42
CA TRP A 452 24.07 2.32 -18.38
C TRP A 452 23.94 3.82 -18.55
N PHE A 453 23.55 4.51 -17.49
CA PHE A 453 23.56 5.97 -17.40
C PHE A 453 24.47 6.39 -16.24
N PRO A 454 25.62 7.05 -16.48
CA PRO A 454 26.55 7.47 -15.42
C PRO A 454 25.85 8.28 -14.33
N GLY A 455 26.11 7.96 -13.06
CA GLY A 455 25.45 8.61 -11.92
C GLY A 455 24.03 8.10 -11.63
N VAL A 456 23.35 7.51 -12.60
CA VAL A 456 22.00 6.94 -12.41
C VAL A 456 22.06 5.45 -12.15
N GLY A 457 22.71 4.68 -13.03
CA GLY A 457 22.74 3.23 -13.00
C GLY A 457 22.34 2.55 -14.31
N TRP A 458 22.21 1.24 -14.24
CA TRP A 458 21.55 0.46 -15.28
C TRP A 458 20.06 0.76 -15.31
N GLN A 459 19.51 0.94 -16.50
CA GLN A 459 18.07 1.12 -16.72
C GLN A 459 17.58 0.15 -17.78
N ALA A 460 16.45 -0.50 -17.48
CA ALA A 460 15.85 -1.48 -18.37
C ALA A 460 15.10 -0.79 -19.51
N PHE A 461 15.31 -1.28 -20.73
CA PHE A 461 14.58 -0.90 -21.93
C PHE A 461 14.20 -2.16 -22.68
N ASP A 462 13.05 -2.11 -23.34
CA ASP A 462 12.48 -3.28 -23.95
C ASP A 462 11.59 -2.89 -25.15
N PRO A 463 12.00 -3.23 -26.38
CA PRO A 463 11.16 -3.02 -27.56
C PRO A 463 9.96 -3.96 -27.64
N THR A 464 9.87 -4.99 -26.79
CA THR A 464 8.87 -6.06 -26.86
C THR A 464 7.87 -6.07 -25.70
N ALA A 465 8.16 -5.38 -24.59
CA ALA A 465 7.23 -5.18 -23.49
C ALA A 465 7.32 -3.75 -22.96
N ASP A 466 6.20 -3.22 -22.46
CA ASP A 466 6.15 -1.89 -21.84
C ASP A 466 6.17 -2.02 -20.32
N VAL A 467 7.31 -1.68 -19.71
CA VAL A 467 7.48 -1.57 -18.26
C VAL A 467 7.91 -0.15 -17.95
N PRO A 468 7.17 0.59 -17.10
CA PRO A 468 7.50 1.99 -16.83
C PRO A 468 8.85 2.10 -16.13
N LEU A 469 9.56 3.20 -16.39
CA LEU A 469 10.77 3.51 -15.66
C LEU A 469 10.48 3.60 -14.15
N ALA A 470 11.47 3.29 -13.33
CA ALA A 470 11.31 3.17 -11.88
C ALA A 470 10.68 4.41 -11.21
N GLY A 471 10.94 5.62 -11.74
CA GLY A 471 10.35 6.87 -11.26
C GLY A 471 9.10 7.36 -12.00
N GLU A 472 8.71 6.74 -13.11
CA GLU A 472 7.50 7.11 -13.86
C GLU A 472 6.23 6.45 -13.30
N TYR A 473 6.37 5.41 -12.47
CA TYR A 473 5.23 4.69 -11.94
C TYR A 473 4.59 5.37 -10.72
N ASP A 474 3.50 6.10 -10.96
CA ASP A 474 2.72 6.80 -9.94
C ASP A 474 1.69 5.93 -9.19
N GLY A 475 1.77 4.59 -9.27
CA GLY A 475 0.79 3.70 -8.66
C GLY A 475 -0.48 3.49 -9.49
N SER A 476 -1.30 2.52 -9.06
CA SER A 476 -2.62 2.29 -9.61
C SER A 476 -3.49 3.56 -9.50
N TRP A 477 -4.47 3.72 -10.39
CA TRP A 477 -5.37 4.88 -10.37
C TRP A 477 -6.11 5.01 -9.02
N THR A 478 -6.38 3.90 -8.34
CA THR A 478 -6.96 3.89 -6.98
C THR A 478 -5.99 4.41 -5.94
N ALA A 479 -4.71 4.04 -5.99
CA ALA A 479 -3.68 4.57 -5.09
C ALA A 479 -3.47 6.07 -5.28
N ARG A 480 -3.52 6.57 -6.54
CA ARG A 480 -3.52 8.01 -6.85
C ARG A 480 -4.75 8.72 -6.29
N LEU A 481 -5.93 8.14 -6.51
CA LEU A 481 -7.19 8.67 -6.00
C LEU A 481 -7.21 8.73 -4.46
N LEU A 482 -6.76 7.69 -3.78
CA LEU A 482 -6.68 7.64 -2.32
C LEU A 482 -5.68 8.65 -1.76
N ARG A 483 -4.50 8.83 -2.38
CA ARG A 483 -3.54 9.86 -1.98
C ARG A 483 -4.10 11.27 -2.19
N ALA A 484 -4.80 11.50 -3.31
CA ALA A 484 -5.47 12.77 -3.58
C ALA A 484 -6.60 13.05 -2.57
N LEU A 485 -7.45 12.05 -2.29
CA LEU A 485 -8.48 12.12 -1.25
C LEU A 485 -7.88 12.39 0.13
N ARG A 486 -6.75 11.75 0.48
CA ARG A 486 -6.05 11.99 1.75
C ARG A 486 -5.56 13.44 1.86
N ARG A 487 -5.00 14.00 0.78
CA ARG A 487 -4.57 15.41 0.71
C ARG A 487 -5.75 16.38 0.89
N LEU A 488 -6.96 15.99 0.46
CA LEU A 488 -8.18 16.79 0.63
C LEU A 488 -8.84 16.60 2.01
N LEU A 489 -8.82 15.39 2.58
CA LEU A 489 -9.46 15.08 3.86
C LEU A 489 -8.77 15.74 5.06
N VAL A 490 -7.43 15.80 5.08
CA VAL A 490 -6.68 16.43 6.16
C VAL A 490 -7.07 17.90 6.39
N PRO A 491 -7.06 18.79 5.38
CA PRO A 491 -7.47 20.17 5.58
C PRO A 491 -8.95 20.30 5.94
N ILE A 492 -9.84 19.44 5.42
CA ILE A 492 -11.26 19.43 5.79
C ILE A 492 -11.45 19.12 7.28
N VAL A 493 -10.73 18.11 7.80
CA VAL A 493 -10.79 17.74 9.22
C VAL A 493 -10.21 18.85 10.10
N VAL A 494 -9.08 19.45 9.71
CA VAL A 494 -8.48 20.58 10.43
C VAL A 494 -9.44 21.76 10.51
N VAL A 495 -10.06 22.13 9.40
CA VAL A 495 -11.07 23.20 9.36
C VAL A 495 -12.28 22.83 10.23
N GLY A 496 -12.75 21.58 10.17
CA GLY A 496 -13.85 21.09 11.00
C GLY A 496 -13.56 21.22 12.50
N VAL A 497 -12.36 20.83 12.94
CA VAL A 497 -11.92 20.96 14.34
C VAL A 497 -11.85 22.43 14.77
N LEU A 498 -11.30 23.31 13.91
CA LEU A 498 -11.23 24.74 14.19
C LEU A 498 -12.61 25.38 14.32
N VAL A 499 -13.54 25.02 13.42
CA VAL A 499 -14.93 25.50 13.45
C VAL A 499 -15.66 25.03 14.71
N LEU A 500 -15.53 23.75 15.06
CA LEU A 500 -16.13 23.20 16.29
C LEU A 500 -15.54 23.85 17.54
N GLY A 501 -14.22 24.09 17.57
CA GLY A 501 -13.54 24.83 18.63
C GLY A 501 -14.07 26.25 18.78
N ALA A 502 -14.24 26.97 17.66
CA ALA A 502 -14.80 28.33 17.64
C ALA A 502 -16.25 28.37 18.13
N ILE A 503 -17.09 27.41 17.70
CA ILE A 503 -18.47 27.26 18.16
C ILE A 503 -18.51 26.97 19.66
N GLY A 504 -17.68 26.05 20.15
CA GLY A 504 -17.56 25.72 21.56
C GLY A 504 -17.16 26.94 22.41
N TRP A 505 -16.14 27.68 21.97
CA TRP A 505 -15.71 28.92 22.62
C TRP A 505 -16.82 29.97 22.63
N TRP A 506 -17.52 30.16 21.51
CA TRP A 506 -18.65 31.10 21.41
C TRP A 506 -19.78 30.73 22.39
N LEU A 507 -20.13 29.45 22.49
CA LEU A 507 -21.14 28.95 23.43
C LEU A 507 -20.73 29.16 24.89
N VAL A 508 -19.46 28.90 25.24
CA VAL A 508 -18.93 29.15 26.60
C VAL A 508 -18.93 30.63 26.92
N ARG A 509 -18.47 31.49 26.00
CA ARG A 509 -18.49 32.95 26.16
C ARG A 509 -19.91 33.49 26.30
N ARG A 510 -20.86 32.97 25.52
CA ARG A 510 -22.29 33.32 25.61
C ARG A 510 -22.90 32.88 26.94
N ARG A 511 -22.53 31.72 27.48
CA ARG A 511 -22.94 31.27 28.82
C ARG A 511 -22.37 32.16 29.92
N ARG A 512 -21.08 32.50 29.88
CA ARG A 512 -20.46 33.40 30.87
C ARG A 512 -21.09 34.79 30.88
N ARG A 513 -21.51 35.31 29.71
CA ARG A 513 -22.26 36.58 29.61
C ARG A 513 -23.70 36.51 30.12
N ARG A 514 -24.26 35.32 30.32
CA ARG A 514 -25.63 35.09 30.83
C ARG A 514 -25.68 34.76 32.33
N VAL A 515 -24.53 34.69 33.01
CA VAL A 515 -24.52 34.72 34.47
C VAL A 515 -24.95 36.13 34.87
N ALA A 516 -26.25 36.27 35.14
CA ALA A 516 -26.83 37.53 35.58
C ALA A 516 -26.10 38.01 36.84
N PRO A 517 -25.89 39.32 37.00
CA PRO A 517 -25.38 39.86 38.26
C PRO A 517 -26.30 39.38 39.39
N ALA A 518 -25.71 38.88 40.49
CA ALA A 518 -26.44 38.22 41.58
C ALA A 518 -27.68 39.04 41.98
N TRP A 519 -28.81 38.40 42.25
CA TRP A 519 -30.08 39.06 42.61
C TRP A 519 -29.93 40.23 43.60
N SER A 520 -28.97 40.12 44.52
CA SER A 520 -28.57 41.19 45.46
C SER A 520 -28.19 42.51 44.78
N THR A 521 -27.49 42.47 43.65
CA THR A 521 -27.09 43.66 42.87
C THR A 521 -28.22 44.28 42.05
N ASP A 522 -29.17 43.49 41.52
CA ASP A 522 -30.35 44.08 40.86
C ASP A 522 -31.30 44.69 41.90
N MET A 523 -31.49 44.02 43.03
CA MET A 523 -32.31 44.53 44.12
C MET A 523 -31.72 45.80 44.73
N LEU A 524 -30.40 45.84 44.98
CA LEU A 524 -29.73 47.05 45.47
C LEU A 524 -29.87 48.22 44.48
N ARG A 525 -29.72 47.97 43.17
CA ARG A 525 -29.90 49.01 42.15
C ARG A 525 -31.33 49.54 42.08
N ARG A 526 -32.33 48.69 42.30
CA ARG A 526 -33.75 49.12 42.37
C ARG A 526 -33.98 50.01 43.59
N ILE A 527 -33.47 49.63 44.75
CA ILE A 527 -33.57 50.42 45.99
C ILE A 527 -32.81 51.75 45.87
N GLU A 528 -31.64 51.75 45.23
CA GLU A 528 -30.85 52.97 44.98
C GLU A 528 -31.47 53.89 43.92
N ARG A 529 -32.27 53.35 42.99
CA ARG A 529 -33.08 54.16 42.05
C ARG A 529 -34.26 54.77 42.78
N GLU A 530 -35.05 53.96 43.49
CA GLU A 530 -36.21 54.41 44.26
C GLU A 530 -35.83 55.49 45.27
N GLY A 531 -34.72 55.31 46.01
CA GLY A 531 -34.28 56.33 46.95
C GLY A 531 -33.76 57.62 46.27
N ARG A 532 -33.17 57.53 45.07
CA ARG A 532 -32.85 58.74 44.29
C ARG A 532 -34.10 59.47 43.80
N ASP A 533 -35.12 58.73 43.36
CA ASP A 533 -36.39 59.31 42.91
C ASP A 533 -37.15 59.96 44.09
N ARG A 534 -36.93 59.47 45.31
CA ARG A 534 -37.38 60.08 46.57
C ARG A 534 -36.43 61.15 47.15
N GLY A 535 -35.41 61.57 46.42
CA GLY A 535 -34.49 62.64 46.82
C GLY A 535 -33.43 62.26 47.87
N ARG A 536 -33.31 60.99 48.25
CA ARG A 536 -32.35 60.48 49.23
C ARG A 536 -31.39 59.47 48.59
N PRO A 537 -30.31 59.90 47.91
CA PRO A 537 -29.28 58.98 47.46
C PRO A 537 -28.54 58.34 48.65
N ARG A 538 -28.16 57.07 48.52
CA ARG A 538 -27.42 56.34 49.57
C ARG A 538 -26.07 56.99 49.86
N ALA A 539 -25.76 57.24 51.14
CA ALA A 539 -24.44 57.74 51.54
C ALA A 539 -23.37 56.64 51.40
N ARG A 540 -22.10 57.03 51.14
CA ARG A 540 -20.99 56.07 50.96
C ARG A 540 -20.74 55.16 52.18
N ALA A 541 -21.07 55.64 53.38
CA ALA A 541 -20.90 54.90 54.64
C ALA A 541 -22.14 54.07 55.06
N GLU A 542 -23.26 54.17 54.33
CA GLU A 542 -24.52 53.52 54.69
C GLU A 542 -24.56 52.09 54.13
N THR A 543 -24.88 51.11 54.98
CA THR A 543 -25.02 49.71 54.55
C THR A 543 -26.36 49.53 53.80
N PRO A 544 -26.46 48.54 52.89
CA PRO A 544 -27.72 48.25 52.17
C PRO A 544 -28.96 48.16 53.06
N THR A 545 -28.82 47.52 54.22
CA THR A 545 -29.90 47.25 55.16
C THR A 545 -30.32 48.53 55.91
N SER A 546 -29.35 49.37 56.31
CA SER A 546 -29.66 50.64 56.97
C SER A 546 -30.35 51.62 56.02
N TYR A 547 -29.92 51.66 54.76
CA TYR A 547 -30.57 52.47 53.72
C TYR A 547 -32.00 52.02 53.40
N LEU A 548 -32.24 50.71 53.33
CA LEU A 548 -33.59 50.13 53.16
C LEU A 548 -34.52 50.49 54.32
N LEU A 549 -34.05 50.36 55.56
CA LEU A 549 -34.82 50.71 56.75
C LEU A 549 -35.13 52.21 56.78
N ALA A 550 -34.18 53.06 56.38
CA ALA A 550 -34.37 54.50 56.28
C ALA A 550 -35.39 54.88 55.18
N LEU A 551 -35.42 54.16 54.05
CA LEU A 551 -36.42 54.36 52.99
C LEU A 551 -37.82 53.86 53.40
N ALA A 552 -37.90 52.83 54.24
CA ALA A 552 -39.15 52.24 54.73
C ALA A 552 -39.80 53.05 55.86
N ALA A 553 -39.04 53.86 56.59
CA ALA A 553 -39.51 54.65 57.73
C ALA A 553 -40.40 55.87 57.37
N GLY A 554 -40.72 56.09 56.09
CA GLY A 554 -41.57 57.20 55.63
C GLY A 554 -40.83 58.55 55.61
N PRO A 555 -41.43 59.60 55.00
CA PRO A 555 -40.71 60.84 54.70
C PRO A 555 -40.37 61.56 56.01
N VAL A 556 -39.07 61.63 56.33
CA VAL A 556 -38.56 62.57 57.34
C VAL A 556 -38.50 63.95 56.66
N PRO A 557 -39.03 65.01 57.28
CA PRO A 557 -39.27 66.33 56.69
C PRO A 557 -38.05 67.01 56.08
#